data_AF-R6XSA1-F1
#
_entry.id   AF-R6XSA1-F1
#
_cell.length_a   1.000
_cell.length_b   1.000
_cell.length_c   1.000
_cell.angle_alpha   90.00
_cell.angle_beta   90.00
_cell.angle_gamma   90.00
#
_symmetry.space_group_name_H-M   'P 1'
#
loop_
_entity.id
_entity.type
_entity.pdbx_description
1 polymer ?
#
loop_
_entity_poly.entity_id
_entity_poly.type
_entity_poly.pdbx_seq_one_letter_code
_entity_poly.pdbx_strand_id
1 'polypeptide(L)'
;MVDEAVLAEDKALMEELQREQVSAIEVKDIVSDEVTKHLIEKEEDAEKIYGNKKAIINLDVISRSFEANDVVTVNTLKEKHLIAKNVYFVKVLARGVIDKPLVIKAQDFSIDAAKMIQLTGGKVVMLTKRKYF
;
A
#
# COMPACT_ATOMS: atom_id res chain seq x y z
N MET A 1 -0.04 -17.83 13.17
CA MET A 1 -0.25 -16.46 13.67
C MET A 1 1.10 -15.99 14.17
N VAL A 2 1.53 -14.79 13.81
CA VAL A 2 2.78 -14.20 14.30
C VAL A 2 2.57 -13.83 15.75
N ASP A 3 3.57 -14.04 16.61
CA ASP A 3 3.53 -13.65 18.01
C ASP A 3 3.40 -12.11 18.13
N GLU A 4 2.65 -11.63 19.12
CA GLU A 4 2.43 -10.20 19.34
C GLU A 4 3.73 -9.45 19.67
N ALA A 5 4.66 -10.10 20.38
CA ALA A 5 5.99 -9.55 20.66
C ALA A 5 6.80 -9.37 19.37
N VAL A 6 6.76 -10.36 18.47
CA VAL A 6 7.45 -10.31 17.17
C VAL A 6 6.88 -9.17 16.31
N LEU A 7 5.56 -8.99 16.31
CA LEU A 7 4.93 -7.88 15.57
C LEU A 7 5.35 -6.50 16.13
N ALA A 8 5.50 -6.38 17.46
CA ALA A 8 5.96 -5.16 18.10
C ALA A 8 7.44 -4.86 17.79
N GLU A 9 8.31 -5.88 17.81
CA GLU A 9 9.72 -5.76 17.41
C GLU A 9 9.85 -5.36 15.94
N ASP A 10 9.13 -6.02 15.05
CA ASP A 10 9.11 -5.71 13.61
C ASP A 10 8.63 -4.28 13.35
N LYS A 11 7.62 -3.82 14.10
CA LYS A 11 7.11 -2.44 14.01
C LYS A 11 8.15 -1.42 14.49
N ALA A 12 8.81 -1.69 15.62
CA ALA A 12 9.84 -0.81 16.16
C ALA A 12 11.05 -0.71 15.20
N LEU A 13 11.45 -1.83 14.61
CA LEU A 13 12.50 -1.86 13.59
C LEU A 13 12.14 -1.00 12.37
N MET A 14 10.89 -1.10 11.88
CA MET A 14 10.45 -0.29 10.74
C MET A 14 10.36 1.21 11.06
N GLU A 15 10.02 1.56 12.29
CA GLU A 15 10.01 2.95 12.76
C GLU A 15 11.43 3.53 12.85
N GLU A 16 12.41 2.74 13.32
CA GLU A 16 13.82 3.15 13.31
C GLU A 16 14.38 3.29 11.89
N LEU A 17 13.94 2.43 10.96
CA LEU A 17 14.32 2.48 9.55
C LEU A 17 13.52 3.49 8.72
N GLN A 18 12.59 4.23 9.34
CA GLN A 18 11.73 5.17 8.62
C GLN A 18 12.57 6.27 7.95
N ARG A 19 12.19 6.61 6.72
CA ARG A 19 12.85 7.64 5.90
C ARG A 19 11.81 8.64 5.43
N GLU A 20 12.26 9.88 5.25
CA GLU A 20 11.44 10.91 4.60
C GLU A 20 11.12 10.54 3.15
N GLN A 21 12.02 9.81 2.50
CA GLN A 21 11.89 9.41 1.10
C GLN A 21 12.47 8.00 0.88
N VAL A 22 11.77 7.20 0.08
CA VAL A 22 12.20 5.85 -0.30
C VAL A 22 12.02 5.67 -1.79
N SER A 23 13.06 5.18 -2.47
CA SER A 23 13.03 4.80 -3.88
C SER A 23 12.84 3.30 -4.09
N ALA A 24 12.27 2.90 -5.22
CA ALA A 24 12.08 1.49 -5.57
C ALA A 24 13.39 0.72 -5.79
N ILE A 25 14.52 1.40 -5.92
CA ILE A 25 15.83 0.80 -6.17
C ILE A 25 16.47 0.33 -4.86
N GLU A 26 16.44 1.17 -3.83
CA GLU A 26 17.08 0.88 -2.54
C GLU A 26 16.24 -0.01 -1.62
N VAL A 27 14.92 -0.06 -1.84
CA VAL A 27 13.98 -0.69 -0.88
C VAL A 27 14.27 -2.17 -0.61
N LYS A 28 14.85 -2.88 -1.58
CA LYS A 28 15.15 -4.31 -1.46
C LYS A 28 16.19 -4.61 -0.39
N ASP A 29 17.12 -3.68 -0.19
CA ASP A 29 18.29 -3.87 0.68
C ASP A 29 18.05 -3.35 2.10
N ILE A 30 16.99 -2.57 2.33
CA ILE A 30 16.71 -1.94 3.63
C ILE A 30 15.99 -2.90 4.59
N VAL A 31 15.02 -3.67 4.10
CA VAL A 31 14.14 -4.50 4.94
C VAL A 31 13.92 -5.89 4.32
N SER A 32 13.89 -6.92 5.16
CA SER A 32 13.51 -8.28 4.77
C SER A 32 12.02 -8.38 4.37
N ASP A 33 11.72 -9.26 3.40
CA ASP A 33 10.35 -9.57 2.97
C ASP A 33 9.46 -10.10 4.11
N GLU A 34 10.05 -10.72 5.14
CA GLU A 34 9.31 -11.32 6.25
C GLU A 34 8.70 -10.25 7.16
N VAL A 35 9.51 -9.29 7.61
CA VAL A 35 9.09 -8.12 8.41
C VAL A 35 7.96 -7.38 7.70
N THR A 36 8.11 -7.16 6.38
CA THR A 36 7.09 -6.50 5.56
C THR A 36 5.75 -7.24 5.61
N LYS A 37 5.76 -8.57 5.49
CA LYS A 37 4.55 -9.39 5.47
C LYS A 37 3.81 -9.39 6.79
N HIS A 38 4.52 -9.30 7.92
CA HIS A 38 3.90 -9.26 9.25
C HIS A 38 3.12 -7.97 9.47
N LEU A 39 3.57 -6.86 8.89
CA LEU A 39 2.97 -5.54 9.03
C LEU A 39 1.89 -5.21 7.99
N ILE A 40 1.56 -6.14 7.09
CA ILE A 40 0.43 -5.95 6.16
C ILE A 40 -0.87 -6.28 6.90
N GLU A 41 -1.69 -5.26 7.08
CA GLU A 41 -3.03 -5.42 7.66
C GLU A 41 -3.98 -6.04 6.63
N LYS A 42 -5.00 -6.75 7.11
CA LYS A 42 -6.06 -7.31 6.26
C LYS A 42 -7.40 -6.83 6.76
N GLU A 43 -8.20 -6.27 5.87
CA GLU A 43 -9.53 -5.77 6.17
C GLU A 43 -10.55 -6.29 5.16
N GLU A 44 -11.82 -6.34 5.56
CA GLU A 44 -12.92 -6.45 4.61
C GLU A 44 -13.13 -5.12 3.91
N ASP A 45 -13.41 -5.18 2.61
CA ASP A 45 -13.74 -3.98 1.86
C ASP A 45 -15.07 -3.40 2.37
N ALA A 46 -14.97 -2.24 3.02
CA ALA A 46 -16.12 -1.52 3.55
C ALA A 46 -16.85 -0.73 2.45
N GLU A 47 -16.16 -0.40 1.35
CA GLU A 47 -16.71 0.40 0.28
C GLU A 47 -17.34 -0.47 -0.81
N LYS A 48 -18.43 0.02 -1.40
CA LYS A 48 -19.00 -0.61 -2.60
C LYS A 48 -18.14 -0.26 -3.80
N ILE A 49 -17.44 -1.26 -4.35
CA ILE A 49 -16.65 -1.09 -5.57
C ILE A 49 -17.35 -1.77 -6.73
N TYR A 50 -17.75 -0.96 -7.71
CA TYR A 50 -18.34 -1.43 -8.95
C TYR A 50 -17.29 -1.58 -10.05
N GLY A 51 -17.43 -2.61 -10.87
CA GLY A 51 -16.58 -2.82 -12.04
C GLY A 51 -16.30 -4.28 -12.34
N ASN A 52 -15.63 -4.50 -13.46
CA ASN A 52 -15.25 -5.81 -13.97
C ASN A 52 -13.80 -5.87 -14.46
N LYS A 53 -13.06 -4.76 -14.41
CA LYS A 53 -11.66 -4.69 -14.81
C LYS A 53 -10.72 -4.66 -13.62
N LYS A 54 -9.49 -5.09 -13.87
CA LYS A 54 -8.36 -4.94 -12.96
C LYS A 54 -7.45 -3.83 -13.48
N ALA A 55 -6.78 -3.13 -12.58
CA ALA A 55 -5.76 -2.16 -12.92
C ALA A 55 -4.49 -2.39 -12.11
N ILE A 56 -3.39 -1.90 -12.66
CA ILE A 56 -2.11 -1.79 -11.99
C ILE A 56 -1.84 -0.30 -11.83
N ILE A 57 -1.37 0.11 -10.65
CA ILE A 57 -0.95 1.48 -10.39
C ILE A 57 0.40 1.49 -9.68
N ASN A 58 1.19 2.51 -9.95
CA ASN A 58 2.55 2.66 -9.42
C ASN A 58 2.58 3.69 -8.28
N LEU A 59 3.44 3.45 -7.28
CA LEU A 59 3.55 4.32 -6.10
C LEU A 59 3.90 5.77 -6.43
N ASP A 60 4.76 6.03 -7.41
CA ASP A 60 5.09 7.40 -7.81
C ASP A 60 3.87 8.20 -8.31
N VAL A 61 2.92 7.54 -8.96
CA VAL A 61 1.67 8.16 -9.40
C VAL A 61 0.79 8.48 -8.20
N ILE A 62 0.71 7.56 -7.23
CA ILE A 62 -0.04 7.77 -6.00
C ILE A 62 0.58 8.91 -5.18
N SER A 63 1.89 8.87 -4.89
CA SER A 63 2.57 9.90 -4.09
C SER A 63 2.36 11.31 -4.66
N ARG A 64 2.38 11.48 -6.00
CA ARG A 64 2.14 12.80 -6.62
C ARG A 64 0.70 13.29 -6.54
N SER A 65 -0.25 12.38 -6.31
CA SER A 65 -1.68 12.66 -6.44
C SER A 65 -2.42 12.79 -5.11
N PHE A 66 -1.76 12.44 -4.01
CA PHE A 66 -2.31 12.41 -2.65
C PHE A 66 -1.43 13.20 -1.68
N GLU A 67 -2.05 13.70 -0.62
CA GLU A 67 -1.37 14.41 0.47
C GLU A 67 -0.93 13.45 1.58
N ALA A 68 -0.05 13.91 2.47
CA ALA A 68 0.44 13.08 3.57
C ALA A 68 -0.71 12.61 4.47
N ASN A 69 -0.71 11.32 4.80
CA ASN A 69 -1.72 10.60 5.56
C ASN A 69 -3.08 10.39 4.86
N ASP A 70 -3.19 10.73 3.57
CA ASP A 70 -4.39 10.40 2.81
C ASP A 70 -4.65 8.89 2.75
N VAL A 71 -5.94 8.55 2.70
CA VAL A 71 -6.40 7.17 2.50
C VAL A 71 -6.62 6.93 1.01
N VAL A 72 -5.85 6.01 0.45
CA VAL A 72 -5.91 5.64 -0.97
C VAL A 72 -6.70 4.34 -1.11
N THR A 73 -7.89 4.44 -1.70
CA THR A 73 -8.78 3.31 -2.04
C THR A 73 -9.07 3.27 -3.55
N VAL A 74 -9.67 2.18 -4.05
CA VAL A 74 -10.09 2.09 -5.46
C VAL A 74 -11.03 3.24 -5.85
N ASN A 75 -11.92 3.69 -4.95
CA ASN A 75 -12.83 4.80 -5.26
C ASN A 75 -12.10 6.14 -5.33
N THR A 76 -11.23 6.45 -4.36
CA THR A 76 -10.42 7.69 -4.42
C THR A 76 -9.52 7.75 -5.67
N LEU A 77 -9.00 6.61 -6.12
CA LEU A 77 -8.23 6.52 -7.37
C LEU A 77 -9.10 6.80 -8.60
N LYS A 78 -10.37 6.40 -8.61
CA LYS A 78 -11.33 6.73 -9.68
C LYS A 78 -11.71 8.20 -9.67
N GLU A 79 -11.95 8.76 -8.49
CA GLU A 79 -12.31 10.16 -8.29
C GLU A 79 -11.21 11.09 -8.80
N LYS A 80 -9.94 10.77 -8.52
CA LYS A 80 -8.77 11.48 -9.06
C LYS A 80 -8.40 11.08 -10.50
N HIS A 81 -9.22 10.27 -11.17
CA HIS A 81 -9.02 9.82 -12.55
C HIS A 81 -7.68 9.09 -12.82
N LEU A 82 -7.10 8.47 -11.79
CA LEU A 82 -5.86 7.70 -11.90
C LEU A 82 -6.09 6.28 -12.45
N ILE A 83 -7.34 5.79 -12.34
CA ILE A 83 -7.79 4.51 -12.90
C ILE A 83 -9.17 4.66 -13.54
N ALA A 84 -9.53 3.72 -14.42
CA ALA A 84 -10.84 3.72 -15.08
C ALA A 84 -12.00 3.40 -14.10
N LYS A 85 -13.18 4.00 -14.36
CA LYS A 85 -14.37 3.84 -13.50
C LYS A 85 -14.86 2.40 -13.34
N ASN A 86 -14.61 1.53 -14.31
CA ASN A 86 -15.00 0.11 -14.31
C ASN A 86 -13.95 -0.83 -13.67
N VAL A 87 -12.95 -0.29 -13.00
CA VAL A 87 -11.97 -1.07 -12.25
C VAL A 87 -12.53 -1.44 -10.88
N TYR A 88 -12.42 -2.70 -10.49
CA TYR A 88 -12.81 -3.15 -9.15
C TYR A 88 -11.66 -3.76 -8.35
N PHE A 89 -10.50 -3.93 -8.98
CA PHE A 89 -9.35 -4.58 -8.40
C PHE A 89 -8.10 -3.80 -8.80
N VAL A 90 -7.30 -3.41 -7.81
CA VAL A 90 -6.06 -2.68 -8.00
C VAL A 90 -4.91 -3.48 -7.42
N LYS A 91 -3.86 -3.66 -8.22
CA LYS A 91 -2.55 -4.09 -7.77
C LYS A 91 -1.60 -2.89 -7.73
N VAL A 92 -0.97 -2.67 -6.58
CA VAL A 92 0.01 -1.59 -6.40
C VAL A 92 1.42 -2.13 -6.61
N LEU A 93 2.22 -1.44 -7.43
CA LEU A 93 3.60 -1.82 -7.73
C LEU A 93 4.59 -0.74 -7.30
N ALA A 94 5.78 -1.19 -6.91
CA ALA A 94 6.91 -0.33 -6.60
C ALA A 94 7.48 0.27 -7.89
N ARG A 95 7.43 1.60 -7.98
CA ARG A 95 8.12 2.37 -9.02
C ARG A 95 8.34 3.79 -8.53
N GLY A 96 9.47 4.37 -8.91
CA GLY A 96 9.82 5.74 -8.58
C GLY A 96 10.06 5.90 -7.09
N VAL A 97 9.47 6.94 -6.51
CA VAL A 97 9.77 7.42 -5.17
C VAL A 97 8.47 7.71 -4.43
N ILE A 98 8.46 7.41 -3.13
CA ILE A 98 7.45 7.89 -2.18
C ILE A 98 8.16 8.70 -1.11
N ASP A 99 7.56 9.82 -0.75
CA ASP A 99 8.15 10.93 0.01
C ASP A 99 7.19 11.42 1.10
N LYS A 100 6.16 10.64 1.40
CA LYS A 100 5.13 10.96 2.38
C LYS A 100 4.42 9.70 2.87
N PRO A 101 4.00 9.66 4.14
CA PRO A 101 3.19 8.56 4.65
C PRO A 101 1.83 8.56 3.97
N LEU A 102 1.33 7.39 3.57
CA LEU A 102 0.00 7.18 3.01
C LEU A 102 -0.63 5.92 3.59
N VAL A 103 -1.96 5.91 3.73
CA VAL A 103 -2.71 4.71 4.09
C VAL A 103 -3.29 4.11 2.81
N ILE A 104 -2.64 3.08 2.26
CA ILE A 104 -3.05 2.50 0.98
C ILE A 104 -3.83 1.21 1.23
N LYS A 105 -5.09 1.20 0.80
CA LYS A 105 -6.01 0.06 0.87
C LYS A 105 -6.29 -0.47 -0.54
N ALA A 106 -5.77 -1.65 -0.86
CA ALA A 106 -5.93 -2.26 -2.18
C ALA A 106 -5.97 -3.79 -2.11
N GLN A 107 -6.34 -4.44 -3.22
CA GLN A 107 -6.53 -5.90 -3.24
C GLN A 107 -5.22 -6.68 -3.39
N ASP A 108 -4.15 -6.05 -3.90
CA ASP A 108 -2.85 -6.68 -4.08
C ASP A 108 -1.71 -5.65 -4.09
N PHE A 109 -0.54 -6.07 -3.62
CA PHE A 109 0.67 -5.25 -3.54
C PHE A 109 1.87 -6.10 -3.94
N SER A 110 2.82 -5.54 -4.69
CA SER A 110 4.18 -6.11 -4.70
C SER A 110 4.83 -5.93 -3.33
N ILE A 111 5.68 -6.88 -2.93
CA ILE A 111 6.39 -6.81 -1.64
C ILE A 111 7.21 -5.52 -1.53
N ASP A 112 7.94 -5.15 -2.58
CA ASP A 112 8.69 -3.90 -2.63
C ASP A 112 7.81 -2.66 -2.43
N ALA A 113 6.56 -2.68 -2.91
CA ALA A 113 5.64 -1.57 -2.71
C ALA A 113 5.22 -1.45 -1.25
N ALA A 114 4.92 -2.59 -0.61
CA ALA A 114 4.58 -2.61 0.80
C ALA A 114 5.73 -2.07 1.67
N LYS A 115 6.98 -2.48 1.37
CA LYS A 115 8.18 -1.95 2.02
C LYS A 115 8.28 -0.43 1.88
N MET A 116 8.14 0.09 0.66
CA MET A 116 8.25 1.54 0.40
C MET A 116 7.21 2.35 1.20
N ILE A 117 5.96 1.85 1.26
CA ILE A 117 4.89 2.50 2.01
C ILE A 117 5.21 2.48 3.52
N GLN A 118 5.60 1.33 4.06
CA GLN A 118 5.88 1.19 5.50
C GLN A 118 7.12 2.00 5.92
N LEU A 119 8.18 2.00 5.12
CA LEU A 119 9.40 2.76 5.38
C LEU A 119 9.22 4.28 5.31
N THR A 120 8.12 4.78 4.72
CA THR A 120 7.76 6.20 4.77
C THR A 120 6.79 6.53 5.91
N GLY A 121 6.52 5.58 6.80
CA GLY A 121 5.55 5.70 7.89
C GLY A 121 4.10 5.51 7.45
N GLY A 122 3.88 5.03 6.22
CA GLY A 122 2.57 4.69 5.69
C GLY A 122 2.05 3.34 6.19
N LYS A 123 0.80 3.03 5.82
CA LYS A 123 0.13 1.77 6.17
C LYS A 123 -0.32 1.04 4.91
N VAL A 124 -0.19 -0.28 4.94
CA VAL A 124 -0.59 -1.19 3.86
C VAL A 124 -1.72 -2.06 4.35
N VAL A 125 -2.89 -1.91 3.71
CA VAL A 125 -4.08 -2.71 4.03
C VAL A 125 -4.48 -3.52 2.80
N MET A 126 -4.36 -4.83 2.91
CA MET A 126 -4.89 -5.77 1.91
C MET A 126 -6.39 -5.96 2.10
N LEU A 127 -7.15 -5.50 1.11
CA LEU A 127 -8.60 -5.64 1.10
C LEU A 127 -9.01 -7.00 0.54
N THR A 128 -9.82 -7.72 1.32
CA THR A 128 -10.45 -8.95 0.85
C THR A 128 -11.60 -8.63 -0.11
N LYS A 129 -11.75 -9.45 -1.16
CA LYS A 129 -12.66 -9.17 -2.28
C LYS A 129 -14.12 -9.24 -1.83
N ARG A 130 -14.81 -8.10 -1.80
CA ARG A 130 -16.27 -8.03 -1.98
C ARG A 130 -16.58 -7.51 -3.38
N LYS A 131 -17.01 -8.42 -4.25
CA LYS A 131 -17.47 -8.03 -5.59
C LYS A 131 -18.94 -7.63 -5.49
N TYR A 132 -19.22 -6.35 -5.73
CA TYR A 132 -20.58 -5.86 -5.89
C TYR A 132 -20.96 -6.00 -7.36
N PHE A 133 -22.03 -6.75 -7.63
CA PHE A 133 -22.60 -6.96 -8.96
C PHE A 133 -23.49 -5.79 -9.37
#